data_AF-A0A7Y3JU55-F1
#
_entry.id   AF-A0A7Y3JU55-F1
#
_cell.length_a   1.000
_cell.length_b   1.000
_cell.length_c   1.000
_cell.angle_alpha   90.00
_cell.angle_beta   90.00
_cell.angle_gamma   90.00
#
_symmetry.space_group_name_H-M   'P 1'
#
loop_
_entity.id
_entity.type
_entity.pdbx_description
1 polymer ?
#
loop_
_entity_poly.entity_id
_entity_poly.type
_entity_poly.pdbx_seq_one_letter_code
_entity_poly.pdbx_strand_id
1 'polypeptide(L)'
;MDWSWSSRTRSVRDFTAAHCLSSNMNQAASASSRAAGLEGIVHIAHSDALGFDAALYGEYEIVREGSDKIETKLLLEHRKGPFDGRLNLIAERGLKGGAPLVFGYAASADWHALGEFRLGVEAFGDLGSHRHFLPRAEHYAGPIVKTEIEHLPGRGDLEIEAGYLFALAAARDETNGQARLLLEYEFHF
;
A
#
# COMPACT_ATOMS: atom_id res chain seq x y z
N MET A 1 -4.42 3.27 -13.52
CA MET A 1 -3.46 3.30 -12.39
C MET A 1 -2.74 1.97 -12.39
N ASP A 2 -1.42 1.97 -12.25
CA ASP A 2 -0.66 0.75 -12.00
C ASP A 2 -0.88 0.40 -10.52
N TRP A 3 -1.69 -0.63 -10.26
CA TRP A 3 -2.02 -1.10 -8.91
C TRP A 3 -0.90 -1.99 -8.34
N SER A 4 0.36 -1.69 -8.67
CA SER A 4 1.57 -2.20 -8.02
C SER A 4 1.64 -1.69 -6.58
N TRP A 5 0.66 -2.09 -5.76
CA TRP A 5 0.60 -1.84 -4.34
C TRP A 5 1.66 -2.72 -3.68
N SER A 6 2.81 -2.13 -3.40
CA SER A 6 3.81 -2.80 -2.57
C SER A 6 3.24 -2.90 -1.16
N SER A 7 3.04 -4.13 -0.68
CA SER A 7 2.86 -4.51 0.74
C SER A 7 3.95 -3.98 1.67
N ARG A 8 4.92 -3.19 1.19
CA ARG A 8 6.02 -2.60 1.94
C ARG A 8 5.61 -1.77 3.15
N THR A 9 4.34 -1.66 3.50
CA THR A 9 4.00 -1.17 4.84
C THR A 9 4.17 -2.30 5.85
N ARG A 10 5.43 -2.51 6.27
CA ARG A 10 5.72 -2.93 7.65
C ARG A 10 5.08 -1.91 8.62
N SER A 11 5.11 -2.17 9.94
CA SER A 11 4.54 -1.23 10.90
C SER A 11 4.98 0.19 10.56
N VAL A 12 4.13 1.19 10.79
CA VAL A 12 4.57 2.60 10.73
C VAL A 12 5.91 2.74 11.47
N ARG A 13 6.09 1.99 12.57
CA ARG A 13 7.29 1.92 13.42
C ARG A 13 8.53 1.26 12.80
N ASP A 14 8.39 0.45 11.76
CA ASP A 14 9.51 -0.28 11.13
C ASP A 14 10.22 0.55 10.04
N PHE A 15 9.64 1.71 9.68
CA PHE A 15 10.29 2.67 8.81
C PHE A 15 11.26 3.55 9.61
N THR A 16 12.46 3.04 9.83
CA THR A 16 13.58 3.91 10.20
C THR A 16 13.82 4.88 9.04
N ALA A 17 13.94 6.19 9.32
CA ALA A 17 14.12 7.27 8.34
C ALA A 17 15.13 6.91 7.24
N ALA A 18 14.64 6.29 6.17
CA ALA A 18 15.44 5.85 5.05
C ALA A 18 15.28 6.91 3.96
N HIS A 19 16.35 7.65 3.69
CA HIS A 19 16.53 8.20 2.36
C HIS A 19 16.82 7.00 1.44
N CYS A 20 15.77 6.33 0.97
CA CYS A 20 15.93 5.23 0.02
C CYS A 20 15.97 5.84 -1.38
N LEU A 21 17.17 5.98 -1.93
CA LEU A 21 17.33 6.20 -3.37
C LEU A 21 17.10 4.84 -4.05
N SER A 22 15.85 4.45 -4.26
CA SER A 22 15.56 3.19 -4.94
C SER A 22 15.62 3.40 -6.46
N SER A 23 16.61 2.80 -7.12
CA SER A 23 16.58 2.59 -8.57
C SER A 23 15.85 1.27 -8.81
N ASN A 24 14.52 1.30 -8.92
CA ASN A 24 13.77 0.09 -9.28
C ASN A 24 14.00 -0.23 -10.75
N MET A 25 14.90 -1.18 -11.01
CA MET A 25 15.10 -1.76 -12.34
C MET A 25 14.00 -2.81 -12.56
N ASN A 26 12.79 -2.36 -12.90
CA ASN A 26 11.66 -3.25 -13.12
C ASN A 26 11.89 -4.06 -14.42
N GLN A 27 12.36 -5.30 -14.28
CA GLN A 27 12.49 -6.26 -15.39
C GLN A 27 11.17 -7.02 -15.56
N ALA A 28 10.20 -6.39 -16.23
CA ALA A 28 9.12 -7.10 -16.91
C ALA A 28 8.70 -6.30 -18.16
N ALA A 29 9.30 -6.64 -19.30
CA ALA A 29 8.81 -6.39 -20.65
C ALA A 29 8.36 -4.95 -21.04
N SER A 30 9.23 -3.95 -20.90
CA SER A 30 9.32 -2.83 -21.84
C SER A 30 10.68 -2.13 -21.70
N ALA A 31 11.58 -2.36 -22.64
CA ALA A 31 12.88 -1.71 -22.68
C ALA A 31 12.75 -0.26 -23.18
N SER A 32 12.46 0.73 -22.31
CA SER A 32 12.90 2.14 -22.54
C SER A 32 12.77 3.13 -21.37
N SER A 33 12.10 2.85 -20.25
CA SER A 33 11.89 3.88 -19.20
C SER A 33 12.93 3.81 -18.07
N ARG A 34 13.90 4.73 -18.08
CA ARG A 34 14.67 5.07 -16.86
C ARG A 34 13.84 6.07 -16.04
N ALA A 35 13.19 5.58 -14.99
CA ALA A 35 12.57 6.42 -13.96
C ALA A 35 13.52 6.59 -12.78
N ALA A 36 13.47 7.74 -12.10
CA ALA A 36 14.18 7.99 -10.84
C ALA A 36 13.19 8.53 -9.81
N GLY A 37 13.20 7.98 -8.59
CA GLY A 37 12.29 8.34 -7.51
C GLY A 37 13.02 8.94 -6.31
N LEU A 38 12.37 9.87 -5.61
CA LEU A 38 12.70 10.28 -4.25
C LEU A 38 11.52 9.95 -3.35
N GLU A 39 11.75 9.19 -2.28
CA GLU A 39 10.74 8.86 -1.29
C GLU A 39 11.18 9.24 0.13
N GLY A 40 10.20 9.54 1.00
CA GLY A 40 10.46 9.85 2.39
C GLY A 40 9.23 9.69 3.27
N ILE A 41 9.46 9.35 4.54
CA ILE A 41 8.43 9.17 5.56
C ILE A 41 8.75 10.02 6.77
N VAL A 42 7.74 10.71 7.29
CA VAL A 42 7.83 11.52 8.51
C VAL A 42 6.73 11.08 9.47
N HIS A 43 7.12 10.62 10.65
CA HIS A 43 6.17 10.36 11.73
C HIS A 43 5.60 11.67 12.27
N ILE A 44 4.27 11.75 12.37
CA ILE A 44 3.58 12.97 12.80
C ILE A 44 2.84 12.80 14.14
N ALA A 45 2.48 11.57 14.51
CA ALA A 45 1.90 11.29 15.82
C ALA A 45 2.20 9.86 16.26
N HIS A 46 2.30 9.67 17.57
CA HIS A 46 2.47 8.37 18.21
C HIS A 46 1.85 8.40 19.61
N SER A 47 1.12 7.34 19.97
CA SER A 47 0.54 7.17 21.30
C SER A 47 0.48 5.70 21.69
N ASP A 48 1.35 5.28 22.61
CA ASP A 48 1.30 3.92 23.16
C ASP A 48 0.01 3.65 23.95
N ALA A 49 -0.53 4.65 24.66
CA ALA A 49 -1.76 4.50 25.45
C ALA A 49 -2.97 4.18 24.57
N LEU A 50 -3.00 4.75 23.36
CA LEU A 50 -4.05 4.51 22.37
C LEU A 50 -3.68 3.40 21.38
N GLY A 51 -2.42 2.92 21.36
CA GLY A 51 -1.92 2.00 20.35
C GLY A 51 -2.00 2.59 18.95
N PHE A 52 -1.72 3.89 18.80
CA PHE A 52 -1.95 4.63 17.56
C PHE A 52 -0.65 5.27 17.04
N ASP A 53 -0.47 5.22 15.73
CA ASP A 53 0.65 5.82 15.01
C ASP A 53 0.13 6.52 13.75
N ALA A 54 0.74 7.66 13.41
CA ALA A 54 0.47 8.36 12.15
C ALA A 54 1.77 8.85 11.51
N ALA A 55 1.89 8.70 10.20
CA ALA A 55 3.01 9.18 9.40
C ALA A 55 2.55 9.80 8.06
N LEU A 56 3.38 10.68 7.52
CA LEU A 56 3.23 11.24 6.18
C LEU A 56 4.31 10.63 5.28
N TYR A 57 3.90 9.95 4.21
CA TYR A 57 4.77 9.46 3.15
C TYR A 57 4.68 10.40 1.96
N GLY A 58 5.80 10.67 1.29
CA GLY A 58 5.84 11.40 0.04
C GLY A 58 6.78 10.73 -0.95
N GLU A 59 6.36 10.63 -2.21
CA GLU A 59 7.17 10.16 -3.31
C GLU A 59 7.11 11.13 -4.49
N TYR A 60 8.25 11.33 -5.13
CA TYR A 60 8.40 12.09 -6.36
C TYR A 60 9.04 11.22 -7.42
N GLU A 61 8.32 10.93 -8.49
CA GLU A 61 8.78 10.12 -9.61
C GLU A 61 9.13 11.00 -10.82
N ILE A 62 10.37 10.89 -11.29
CA ILE A 62 10.88 11.51 -12.52
C ILE A 62 10.90 10.47 -13.62
N VAL A 63 10.15 10.70 -14.69
CA VAL A 63 10.13 9.83 -15.87
C VAL A 63 10.69 10.58 -17.08
N ARG A 64 11.67 9.98 -17.76
CA ARG A 64 12.26 10.58 -18.98
C ARG A 64 11.24 10.80 -20.09
N GLU A 65 10.27 9.89 -20.22
CA GLU A 65 9.17 9.98 -21.16
C GLU A 65 7.86 9.86 -20.36
N GLY A 66 7.17 10.98 -20.16
CA GLY A 66 5.94 11.03 -19.38
C GLY A 66 5.76 12.33 -18.62
N SER A 67 4.80 12.36 -17.69
CA SER A 67 4.68 13.42 -16.70
C SER A 67 5.29 12.92 -15.41
N ASP A 68 6.17 13.71 -14.82
CA ASP A 68 6.57 13.57 -13.43
C ASP A 68 5.32 13.51 -12.54
N LYS A 69 5.44 12.79 -11.43
CA LYS A 69 4.35 12.56 -10.49
C LYS A 69 4.81 12.87 -9.08
N ILE A 70 3.89 13.42 -8.29
CA ILE A 70 4.01 13.47 -6.85
C ILE A 70 2.89 12.65 -6.24
N GLU A 71 3.24 11.80 -5.29
CA GLU A 71 2.31 11.05 -4.47
C GLU A 71 2.56 11.42 -3.01
N THR A 72 1.49 11.55 -2.24
CA THR A 72 1.57 11.77 -0.79
C THR A 72 0.56 10.85 -0.13
N LYS A 73 0.96 10.21 0.97
CA LYS A 73 0.08 9.36 1.77
C LYS A 73 0.06 9.81 3.21
N LEU A 74 -1.14 9.88 3.79
CA LEU A 74 -1.31 9.86 5.24
C LEU A 74 -1.49 8.41 5.66
N LEU A 75 -0.52 7.88 6.41
CA LEU A 75 -0.50 6.53 6.94
C LEU A 75 -0.99 6.57 8.39
N LEU A 76 -1.99 5.77 8.71
CA LEU A 76 -2.56 5.64 10.05
C LEU A 76 -2.54 4.17 10.45
N GLU A 77 -2.05 3.89 11.65
CA GLU A 77 -2.02 2.54 12.22
C GLU A 77 -2.62 2.58 13.63
N HIS A 78 -3.47 1.59 13.94
CA HIS A 78 -3.96 1.33 15.29
C HIS A 78 -3.73 -0.13 15.63
N ARG A 79 -2.77 -0.37 16.54
CA ARG A 79 -2.39 -1.71 17.01
C ARG A 79 -2.67 -1.83 18.50
N LYS A 80 -3.54 -2.77 18.87
CA LYS A 80 -3.89 -3.03 20.27
C LYS A 80 -4.22 -4.48 20.51
N GLY A 81 -3.39 -5.15 21.31
CA GLY A 81 -3.52 -6.59 21.57
C GLY A 81 -3.41 -7.38 20.25
N PRO A 82 -4.36 -8.28 19.95
CA PRO A 82 -4.32 -9.06 18.71
C PRO A 82 -4.78 -8.30 17.48
N PHE A 83 -5.23 -7.04 17.61
CA PHE A 83 -5.77 -6.23 16.53
C PHE A 83 -4.73 -5.30 15.93
N ASP A 84 -4.70 -5.21 14.61
CA ASP A 84 -3.91 -4.27 13.81
C ASP A 84 -4.81 -3.72 12.69
N GLY A 85 -5.11 -2.42 12.77
CA GLY A 85 -5.90 -1.71 11.77
C GLY A 85 -5.04 -0.65 11.10
N ARG A 86 -5.16 -0.53 9.78
CA ARG A 86 -4.38 0.42 8.98
C ARG A 86 -5.27 1.18 8.02
N LEU A 87 -4.96 2.46 7.81
CA LEU A 87 -5.62 3.32 6.84
C LEU A 87 -4.59 4.23 6.19
N ASN A 88 -4.46 4.08 4.88
CA ASN A 88 -3.62 4.91 4.02
C ASN A 88 -4.54 5.76 3.16
N LEU A 89 -4.48 7.09 3.32
CA LEU A 89 -5.15 8.03 2.42
C LEU A 89 -4.12 8.56 1.43
N ILE A 90 -4.40 8.42 0.14
CA ILE A 90 -3.46 8.66 -0.95
C ILE A 90 -3.92 9.89 -1.73
N ALA A 91 -2.97 10.75 -2.08
CA ALA A 91 -3.18 11.87 -2.98
C ALA A 91 -2.08 11.87 -4.04
N GLU A 92 -2.45 11.71 -5.31
CA GLU A 92 -1.53 11.71 -6.46
C GLU A 92 -1.81 12.92 -7.36
N ARG A 93 -0.75 13.54 -7.88
CA ARG A 93 -0.86 14.56 -8.91
C ARG A 93 0.25 14.44 -9.95
N GLY A 94 -0.16 14.39 -11.22
CA GLY A 94 0.75 14.61 -12.35
C GLY A 94 1.19 16.07 -12.45
N LEU A 95 2.47 16.31 -12.69
CA LEU A 95 3.05 17.66 -12.68
C LEU A 95 2.95 18.38 -14.02
N LYS A 96 2.59 17.69 -15.11
CA LYS A 96 2.30 18.32 -16.41
C LYS A 96 0.83 18.72 -16.56
N GLY A 97 0.60 19.85 -17.22
CA GLY A 97 -0.69 20.17 -17.86
C GLY A 97 -1.87 20.44 -16.92
N GLY A 98 -1.64 20.82 -15.67
CA GLY A 98 -2.73 21.11 -14.74
C GLY A 98 -3.55 19.87 -14.36
N ALA A 99 -2.92 18.69 -14.39
CA ALA A 99 -3.54 17.43 -14.02
C ALA A 99 -4.20 17.55 -12.64
N PRO A 100 -5.40 16.94 -12.48
CA PRO A 100 -6.10 17.02 -11.23
C PRO A 100 -5.40 16.23 -10.13
N LEU A 101 -5.51 16.71 -8.89
CA LEU A 101 -5.22 15.92 -7.71
C LEU A 101 -6.27 14.80 -7.61
N VAL A 102 -5.80 13.55 -7.62
CA VAL A 102 -6.59 12.32 -7.52
C VAL A 102 -6.40 11.73 -6.13
N PHE A 103 -7.45 11.17 -5.56
CA PHE A 103 -7.47 10.63 -4.21
C PHE A 103 -7.75 9.13 -4.23
N GLY A 104 -7.12 8.40 -3.32
CA GLY A 104 -7.39 6.99 -3.10
C GLY A 104 -7.30 6.64 -1.63
N TYR A 105 -7.68 5.41 -1.31
CA TYR A 105 -7.43 4.86 0.01
C TYR A 105 -7.09 3.37 -0.05
N ALA A 106 -6.40 2.91 0.98
CA ALA A 106 -6.28 1.51 1.31
C ALA A 106 -6.48 1.35 2.82
N ALA A 107 -7.29 0.39 3.22
CA ALA A 107 -7.59 0.10 4.61
C ALA A 107 -7.50 -1.40 4.84
N SER A 108 -6.93 -1.79 5.97
CA SER A 108 -6.90 -3.19 6.41
C SER A 108 -7.24 -3.28 7.89
N ALA A 109 -7.78 -4.42 8.28
CA ALA A 109 -8.03 -4.76 9.67
C ALA A 109 -7.75 -6.25 9.85
N ASP A 110 -6.75 -6.57 10.67
CA ASP A 110 -6.25 -7.90 10.90
C ASP A 110 -6.35 -8.27 12.39
N TRP A 111 -6.67 -9.53 12.66
CA TRP A 111 -6.67 -10.13 13.98
C TRP A 111 -5.76 -11.35 14.01
N HIS A 112 -4.85 -11.40 14.99
CA HIS A 112 -4.11 -12.62 15.31
C HIS A 112 -5.09 -13.70 15.76
N ALA A 113 -5.18 -14.78 14.97
CA ALA A 113 -6.15 -15.85 15.17
C ALA A 113 -5.52 -17.07 15.86
N LEU A 114 -4.48 -17.66 15.26
CA LEU A 114 -3.82 -18.86 15.78
C LEU A 114 -2.38 -18.97 15.25
N GLY A 115 -1.40 -19.08 16.14
CA GLY A 115 0.02 -19.09 15.75
C GLY A 115 0.34 -17.85 14.92
N GLU A 116 1.00 -18.06 13.78
CA GLU A 116 1.34 -17.00 12.83
C GLU A 116 0.20 -16.59 11.89
N PHE A 117 -0.97 -17.23 11.99
CA PHE A 117 -2.11 -16.89 11.14
C PHE A 117 -2.85 -15.65 11.64
N ARG A 118 -3.05 -14.71 10.73
CA ARG A 118 -3.90 -13.52 10.92
C ARG A 118 -5.06 -13.57 9.95
N LEU A 119 -6.26 -13.32 10.46
CA LEU A 119 -7.47 -13.20 9.65
C LEU A 119 -7.85 -11.74 9.58
N GLY A 120 -8.23 -11.28 8.40
CA GLY A 120 -8.52 -9.88 8.23
C GLY A 120 -9.49 -9.57 7.11
N VAL A 121 -9.70 -8.28 6.93
CA VAL A 121 -10.40 -7.70 5.80
C VAL A 121 -9.54 -6.59 5.23
N GLU A 122 -9.59 -6.45 3.91
CA GLU A 122 -8.95 -5.38 3.19
C GLU A 122 -9.98 -4.64 2.34
N ALA A 123 -9.79 -3.33 2.18
CA ALA A 123 -10.53 -2.53 1.23
C ALA A 123 -9.63 -1.46 0.61
N PHE A 124 -9.75 -1.23 -0.69
CA PHE A 124 -9.09 -0.13 -1.37
C PHE A 124 -9.94 0.39 -2.53
N GLY A 125 -9.66 1.60 -2.96
CA GLY A 125 -10.32 2.17 -4.12
C GLY A 125 -9.99 3.64 -4.37
N ASP A 126 -10.59 4.16 -5.44
CA ASP A 126 -10.43 5.54 -5.90
C ASP A 126 -11.52 6.42 -5.25
N LEU A 127 -11.16 7.59 -4.73
CA LEU A 127 -12.07 8.56 -4.11
C LEU A 127 -12.39 9.74 -5.06
N GLY A 128 -12.01 9.62 -6.32
CA GLY A 128 -12.12 10.61 -7.37
C GLY A 128 -11.01 11.64 -7.33
N SER A 129 -11.36 12.88 -7.66
CA SER A 129 -10.42 13.99 -7.73
C SER A 129 -10.93 15.20 -6.96
N HIS A 130 -10.08 16.20 -6.76
CA HIS A 130 -10.49 17.48 -6.18
C HIS A 130 -11.62 18.18 -6.97
N ARG A 131 -11.87 17.81 -8.23
CA ARG A 131 -12.97 18.36 -9.05
C ARG A 131 -14.26 17.55 -8.93
N HIS A 132 -14.15 16.28 -8.57
CA HIS A 132 -15.27 15.37 -8.43
C HIS A 132 -14.92 14.32 -7.38
N PHE A 133 -15.25 14.63 -6.14
CA PHE A 133 -14.91 13.83 -4.97
C PHE A 133 -16.02 12.82 -4.68
N LEU A 134 -15.64 11.59 -4.33
CA LEU A 134 -16.52 10.42 -4.13
C LEU A 134 -17.47 10.13 -5.31
N PRO A 135 -16.99 10.03 -6.56
CA PRO A 135 -17.77 9.44 -7.63
C PRO A 135 -18.14 7.98 -7.31
N ARG A 136 -19.04 7.41 -8.11
CA ARG A 136 -19.10 5.95 -8.27
C ARG A 136 -17.81 5.50 -8.98
N ALA A 137 -16.75 5.27 -8.21
CA ALA A 137 -15.44 4.84 -8.69
C ALA A 137 -15.22 3.34 -8.44
N GLU A 138 -14.04 2.83 -8.78
CA GLU A 138 -13.67 1.44 -8.52
C GLU A 138 -13.26 1.25 -7.07
N HIS A 139 -13.86 0.23 -6.45
CA HIS A 139 -13.53 -0.16 -5.09
C HIS A 139 -13.53 -1.68 -4.99
N TYR A 140 -12.66 -2.21 -4.13
CA TYR A 140 -12.57 -3.62 -3.80
C TYR A 140 -12.56 -3.78 -2.29
N ALA A 141 -13.25 -4.79 -1.79
CA ALA A 141 -13.17 -5.15 -0.38
C ALA A 141 -13.45 -6.63 -0.16
N GLY A 142 -12.77 -7.26 0.80
CA GLY A 142 -13.04 -8.65 1.11
C GLY A 142 -12.13 -9.24 2.18
N PRO A 143 -12.37 -10.51 2.54
CA PRO A 143 -11.57 -11.22 3.51
C PRO A 143 -10.17 -11.53 2.97
N ILE A 144 -9.21 -11.49 3.88
CA ILE A 144 -7.83 -11.91 3.65
C ILE A 144 -7.35 -12.81 4.81
N VAL A 145 -6.36 -13.63 4.52
CA VAL A 145 -5.58 -14.39 5.50
C VAL A 145 -4.11 -14.11 5.27
N LYS A 146 -3.38 -13.90 6.36
CA LYS A 146 -1.93 -13.72 6.35
C LYS A 146 -1.28 -14.80 7.20
N THR A 147 -0.10 -15.22 6.81
CA THR A 147 0.76 -16.07 7.63
C THR A 147 2.21 -15.72 7.36
N GLU A 148 3.01 -15.86 8.39
CA GLU A 148 4.46 -15.75 8.31
C GLU A 148 5.08 -17.12 8.54
N ILE A 149 6.12 -17.42 7.77
CA ILE A 149 6.94 -18.62 7.93
C ILE A 149 8.36 -18.14 8.20
N GLU A 150 8.71 -18.11 9.48
CA GLU A 150 10.05 -17.79 9.92
C GLU A 150 11.02 -18.96 9.70
N HIS A 151 12.32 -18.65 9.67
CA HIS A 151 13.42 -19.63 9.69
C HIS A 151 13.45 -20.59 8.48
N LEU A 152 13.13 -20.08 7.28
CA LEU A 152 13.28 -20.87 6.07
C LEU A 152 14.75 -21.24 5.79
N PRO A 153 15.01 -22.34 5.06
CA PRO A 153 16.36 -22.73 4.67
C PRO A 153 17.08 -21.56 3.97
N GLY A 154 18.10 -21.00 4.64
CA GLY A 154 18.79 -19.79 4.16
C GLY A 154 18.63 -18.54 5.02
N ARG A 155 18.09 -18.64 6.25
CA ARG A 155 17.90 -17.49 7.18
C ARG A 155 17.03 -16.39 6.57
N GLY A 156 15.90 -16.78 5.99
CA GLY A 156 14.92 -15.83 5.50
C GLY A 156 13.55 -16.11 6.07
N ASP A 157 12.69 -15.11 5.97
CA ASP A 157 11.31 -15.16 6.42
C ASP A 157 10.40 -14.95 5.20
N LEU A 158 9.31 -15.73 5.13
CA LEU A 158 8.33 -15.65 4.06
C LEU A 158 6.98 -15.22 4.64
N GLU A 159 6.51 -14.06 4.22
CA GLU A 159 5.13 -13.63 4.45
C GLU A 159 4.26 -14.00 3.25
N ILE A 160 3.10 -14.57 3.55
CA ILE A 160 2.09 -14.98 2.58
C ILE A 160 0.78 -14.31 2.95
N GLU A 161 0.20 -13.55 2.02
CA GLU A 161 -1.16 -13.01 2.14
C GLU A 161 -2.00 -13.54 0.97
N ALA A 162 -3.20 -14.04 1.29
CA ALA A 162 -4.15 -14.50 0.29
C ALA A 162 -5.56 -14.01 0.61
N GLY A 163 -6.36 -13.70 -0.40
CA GLY A 163 -7.73 -13.25 -0.20
C GLY A 163 -8.56 -13.20 -1.46
N TYR A 164 -9.86 -12.94 -1.28
CA TYR A 164 -10.77 -12.66 -2.38
C TYR A 164 -11.50 -11.35 -2.10
N LEU A 165 -11.28 -10.36 -2.95
CA LEU A 165 -11.84 -9.03 -2.80
C LEU A 165 -13.02 -8.87 -3.76
N PHE A 166 -14.20 -8.61 -3.22
CA PHE A 166 -15.39 -8.34 -3.99
C PHE A 166 -15.28 -6.97 -4.67
N ALA A 167 -15.70 -6.92 -5.93
CA ALA A 167 -15.83 -5.66 -6.64
C ALA A 167 -17.04 -4.88 -6.11
N LEU A 168 -16.85 -3.57 -5.97
CA LEU A 168 -17.84 -2.62 -5.47
C LEU A 168 -17.93 -1.42 -6.44
N ALA A 169 -19.09 -0.76 -6.45
CA ALA A 169 -19.37 0.42 -7.28
C ALA A 169 -18.99 0.21 -8.77
N ALA A 170 -18.15 1.05 -9.38
CA ALA A 170 -17.82 0.94 -10.80
C ALA A 170 -17.06 -0.35 -11.14
N ALA A 171 -16.32 -0.93 -10.19
CA ALA A 171 -15.60 -2.18 -10.43
C ALA A 171 -16.55 -3.35 -10.76
N ARG A 172 -17.82 -3.28 -10.29
CA ARG A 172 -18.84 -4.30 -10.60
C ARG A 172 -19.27 -4.33 -12.05
N ASP A 173 -19.02 -3.25 -12.78
CA ASP A 173 -19.38 -3.15 -14.18
C ASP A 173 -18.44 -4.02 -15.04
N GLU A 174 -17.28 -4.42 -14.49
CA GLU A 174 -16.24 -5.22 -15.18
C GLU A 174 -16.01 -6.61 -14.56
N THR A 175 -16.08 -6.74 -13.23
CA THR A 175 -15.84 -8.02 -12.53
C THR A 175 -16.69 -8.17 -11.27
N ASN A 176 -16.86 -9.39 -10.78
CA ASN A 176 -17.48 -9.64 -9.48
C ASN A 176 -16.49 -9.55 -8.30
N GLY A 177 -15.19 -9.57 -8.59
CA GLY A 177 -14.12 -9.53 -7.61
C GLY A 177 -12.79 -10.02 -8.17
N GLN A 178 -11.80 -10.15 -7.30
CA GLN A 178 -10.45 -10.59 -7.64
C GLN A 178 -9.84 -11.46 -6.54
N ALA A 179 -9.13 -12.51 -6.94
CA ALA A 179 -8.25 -13.24 -6.04
C ALA A 179 -6.93 -12.49 -5.91
N ARG A 180 -6.45 -12.32 -4.68
CA ARG A 180 -5.18 -11.67 -4.37
C ARG A 180 -4.27 -12.69 -3.69
N LEU A 181 -3.02 -12.75 -4.16
CA LEU A 181 -1.94 -13.51 -3.55
C LEU A 181 -0.71 -12.62 -3.52
N LEU A 182 -0.13 -12.47 -2.34
CA LEU A 182 1.10 -11.73 -2.12
C LEU A 182 2.09 -12.63 -1.39
N LEU A 183 3.32 -12.62 -1.88
CA LEU A 183 4.44 -13.38 -1.35
C LEU A 183 5.59 -12.41 -1.14
N GLU A 184 6.04 -12.26 0.09
CA GLU A 184 7.17 -11.41 0.45
C GLU A 184 8.23 -12.26 1.13
N TYR A 185 9.45 -12.24 0.60
CA TYR A 185 10.58 -12.99 1.16
C TYR A 185 11.67 -12.03 1.59
N GLU A 186 12.00 -12.03 2.89
CA GLU A 186 13.11 -11.25 3.46
C GLU A 186 14.34 -12.14 3.66
N PHE A 187 15.51 -11.62 3.31
CA PHE A 187 16.80 -12.28 3.57
C PHE A 187 17.51 -11.59 4.74
N HIS A 188 17.93 -12.37 5.73
CA HIS A 188 18.79 -11.89 6.82
C HIS A 188 20.25 -12.22 6.52
N PHE A 189 21.07 -11.19 6.26
CA PHE A 189 22.51 -11.29 5.97
C PHE A 189 23.37 -10.99 7.19
#